data_AF-A0A9Y2E6S6-F1
#
_entry.id   AF-A0A9Y2E6S6-F1
#
_cell.length_a   1.000
_cell.length_b   1.000
_cell.length_c   1.000
_cell.angle_alpha   90.00
_cell.angle_beta   90.00
_cell.angle_gamma   90.00
#
_symmetry.space_group_name_H-M   'P 1'
#
loop_
_entity.id
_entity.type
_entity.pdbx_description
1 polymer ?
#
loop_
_entity_poly.entity_id
_entity_poly.type
_entity_poly.pdbx_seq_one_letter_code
_entity_poly.pdbx_strand_id
1 'polypeptide(L)'
;MSTFPQPSDVEPVDFQAERDDRTESWARAHPDDALIEPFGRFGYKVTLRDGEDVHYCALGIDDSEYVGRCDCKGWQYHDGPCAHLCTLRKATFLGRIDVAETDGSPDDELEMRQATGEALEGNPHDTDIERVQQDREVQP
;
A
#
# COMPACT_ATOMS: atom_id res chain seq x y z
N MET A 1 4.44 29.81 18.99
CA MET A 1 4.33 28.95 17.80
C MET A 1 4.10 27.56 18.32
N SER A 2 2.85 27.08 18.33
CA SER A 2 2.55 25.72 18.77
C SER A 2 2.68 24.80 17.57
N THR A 3 3.75 24.02 17.54
CA THR A 3 3.88 22.85 16.68
C THR A 3 3.12 21.73 17.37
N PHE A 4 1.79 21.68 17.20
CA PHE A 4 1.08 20.43 17.40
C PHE A 4 1.29 19.60 16.14
N PRO A 5 1.71 18.33 16.23
CA PRO A 5 1.65 17.44 15.08
C PRO A 5 0.22 17.46 14.56
N GLN A 6 0.05 17.77 13.28
CA GLN A 6 -1.24 17.53 12.63
C GLN A 6 -1.48 16.02 12.69
N PRO A 7 -2.71 15.56 12.98
CA PRO A 7 -2.99 14.13 12.86
C PRO A 7 -2.65 13.71 11.43
N SER A 8 -1.78 12.71 11.29
CA SER A 8 -1.58 12.03 10.02
C SER A 8 -2.91 11.38 9.65
N ASP A 9 -3.38 11.56 8.41
CA ASP A 9 -4.54 10.84 7.88
C ASP A 9 -4.16 9.40 7.49
N VAL A 10 -2.99 8.94 7.94
CA VAL A 10 -2.46 7.61 7.68
C VAL A 10 -2.99 6.70 8.79
N GLU A 11 -4.14 6.08 8.57
CA GLU A 11 -4.77 5.21 9.56
C GLU A 11 -4.01 3.88 9.72
N PRO A 12 -3.77 3.42 10.96
CA PRO A 12 -3.25 2.10 11.22
C PRO A 12 -4.13 1.00 10.63
N VAL A 13 -3.50 -0.05 10.12
CA VAL A 13 -4.16 -1.16 9.45
C VAL A 13 -4.09 -2.40 10.34
N ASP A 14 -5.25 -2.86 10.84
CA ASP A 14 -5.33 -3.99 11.75
C ASP A 14 -5.31 -5.35 11.03
N PHE A 15 -4.11 -5.80 10.68
CA PHE A 15 -3.90 -7.13 10.12
C PHE A 15 -4.14 -8.26 11.12
N GLN A 16 -4.07 -7.98 12.43
CA GLN A 16 -4.26 -9.00 13.44
C GLN A 16 -5.73 -9.39 13.54
N ALA A 17 -6.64 -8.42 13.51
CA ALA A 17 -8.07 -8.67 13.46
C ALA A 17 -8.43 -9.54 12.25
N GLU A 18 -7.99 -9.19 11.03
CA GLU A 18 -8.26 -9.99 9.82
C GLU A 18 -7.77 -11.45 9.96
N ARG A 19 -6.58 -11.64 10.56
CA ARG A 19 -6.02 -12.96 10.80
C ARG A 19 -6.87 -13.76 11.78
N ASP A 20 -7.17 -13.16 12.92
CA ASP A 20 -7.81 -13.84 14.04
C ASP A 20 -9.28 -14.17 13.70
N ASP A 21 -9.96 -13.29 12.95
CA ASP A 21 -11.32 -13.49 12.45
C ASP A 21 -11.39 -14.41 11.21
N ARG A 22 -10.25 -14.72 10.60
CA ARG A 22 -10.14 -15.59 9.40
C ARG A 22 -11.03 -15.09 8.25
N THR A 23 -10.98 -13.80 8.01
CA THR A 23 -11.75 -13.15 6.96
C THR A 23 -11.42 -13.71 5.58
N GLU A 24 -12.30 -13.46 4.60
CA GLU A 24 -12.03 -13.83 3.21
C GLU A 24 -10.77 -13.11 2.68
N SER A 25 -10.57 -11.84 3.02
CA SER A 25 -9.37 -11.07 2.70
C SER A 25 -8.10 -11.77 3.18
N TRP A 26 -8.10 -12.23 4.44
CA TRP A 26 -6.98 -12.97 4.98
C TRP A 26 -6.81 -14.35 4.34
N ALA A 27 -7.91 -15.07 4.08
CA ALA A 27 -7.87 -16.41 3.51
C ALA A 27 -7.28 -16.40 2.09
N ARG A 28 -7.66 -15.43 1.26
CA ARG A 28 -7.21 -15.29 -0.15
C ARG A 28 -5.79 -14.76 -0.29
N ALA A 29 -5.25 -14.12 0.74
CA ALA A 29 -3.91 -13.56 0.72
C ALA A 29 -2.82 -14.66 0.72
N HIS A 30 -2.29 -14.98 -0.45
CA HIS A 30 -1.26 -16.00 -0.66
C HIS A 30 -0.03 -15.42 -1.34
N PRO A 31 1.03 -15.04 -0.60
CA PRO A 31 2.24 -14.43 -1.18
C PRO A 31 3.02 -15.33 -2.14
N ASP A 32 2.83 -16.64 -2.09
CA ASP A 32 3.44 -17.61 -3.02
C ASP A 32 2.79 -17.60 -4.40
N ASP A 33 1.53 -17.21 -4.46
CA ASP A 33 0.68 -17.29 -5.64
C ASP A 33 0.37 -15.90 -6.22
N ALA A 34 0.78 -14.84 -5.54
CA ALA A 34 0.58 -13.45 -5.95
C ALA A 34 1.84 -12.87 -6.63
N LEU A 35 1.63 -11.97 -7.58
CA LEU A 35 2.69 -11.11 -8.09
C LEU A 35 2.74 -9.84 -7.24
N ILE A 36 3.93 -9.53 -6.71
CA ILE A 36 4.20 -8.34 -5.90
C ILE A 36 5.37 -7.60 -6.53
N GLU A 37 5.13 -6.37 -7.00
CA GLU A 37 6.15 -5.55 -7.65
C GLU A 37 6.28 -4.22 -6.91
N PRO A 38 7.38 -3.97 -6.17
CA PRO A 38 7.57 -2.70 -5.48
C PRO A 38 7.83 -1.55 -6.46
N PHE A 39 7.30 -0.36 -6.15
CA PHE A 39 7.60 0.88 -6.85
C PHE A 39 7.58 2.07 -5.87
N GLY A 40 8.59 2.93 -5.91
CA GLY A 40 8.72 3.99 -4.90
C GLY A 40 9.09 3.45 -3.51
N ARG A 41 8.99 4.28 -2.47
CA ARG A 41 9.34 3.89 -1.09
C ARG A 41 8.25 3.06 -0.43
N PHE A 42 6.99 3.44 -0.65
CA PHE A 42 5.83 2.79 -0.03
C PHE A 42 4.97 1.98 -1.00
N GLY A 43 5.18 2.10 -2.31
CA GLY A 43 4.27 1.58 -3.33
C GLY A 43 4.53 0.13 -3.73
N TYR A 44 3.45 -0.60 -4.00
CA TYR A 44 3.47 -1.99 -4.46
C TYR A 44 2.34 -2.23 -5.46
N LYS A 45 2.65 -2.83 -6.61
CA LYS A 45 1.63 -3.43 -7.49
C LYS A 45 1.39 -4.85 -7.02
N VAL A 46 0.13 -5.20 -6.79
CA VAL A 46 -0.25 -6.53 -6.31
C VAL A 46 -1.29 -7.13 -7.26
N THR A 47 -1.00 -8.32 -7.76
CA THR A 47 -1.95 -9.16 -8.51
C THR A 47 -2.14 -10.47 -7.76
N LEU A 48 -3.36 -10.73 -7.31
CA LEU A 48 -3.70 -12.00 -6.65
C LEU A 48 -3.99 -13.08 -7.68
N ARG A 49 -3.75 -14.34 -7.33
CA ARG A 49 -4.01 -15.49 -8.21
C ARG A 49 -5.44 -15.59 -8.73
N ASP A 50 -6.40 -15.15 -7.93
CA ASP A 50 -7.83 -15.19 -8.25
C ASP A 50 -8.39 -13.85 -8.77
N GLY A 51 -7.51 -12.88 -9.02
CA GLY A 51 -7.85 -11.58 -9.61
C GLY A 51 -7.21 -11.42 -10.98
N GLU A 52 -7.92 -10.75 -11.89
CA GLU A 52 -7.38 -10.37 -13.20
C GLU A 52 -6.75 -8.97 -13.16
N ASP A 53 -7.11 -8.15 -12.17
CA ASP A 53 -6.70 -6.76 -12.05
C ASP A 53 -5.44 -6.59 -11.19
N VAL A 54 -4.57 -5.68 -11.63
CA VAL A 54 -3.46 -5.17 -10.82
C VAL A 54 -3.99 -4.08 -9.90
N HIS A 55 -3.66 -4.16 -8.62
CA HIS A 55 -4.02 -3.15 -7.64
C HIS A 55 -2.80 -2.42 -7.10
N TYR A 56 -2.92 -1.10 -7.00
CA TYR A 56 -1.88 -0.22 -6.49
C TYR A 56 -2.06 -0.03 -4.98
N CYS A 57 -1.03 -0.41 -4.23
CA CYS A 57 -1.03 -0.41 -2.78
C CYS A 57 0.09 0.48 -2.23
N ALA A 58 -0.14 1.06 -1.06
CA ALA A 58 0.90 1.66 -0.24
C ALA A 58 0.99 0.92 1.10
N LEU A 59 2.20 0.60 1.57
CA LEU A 59 2.42 0.00 2.89
C LEU A 59 3.68 0.59 3.54
N GLY A 60 3.55 1.00 4.80
CA GLY A 60 4.61 1.53 5.64
C GLY A 60 4.48 1.07 7.09
N ILE A 61 5.44 1.44 7.92
CA ILE A 61 5.41 1.25 9.38
C ILE A 61 5.53 2.62 10.04
N ASP A 62 4.56 2.97 10.89
CA ASP A 62 4.57 4.17 11.74
C ASP A 62 4.52 3.73 13.21
N ASP A 63 5.51 4.13 14.01
CA ASP A 63 5.66 3.74 15.43
C ASP A 63 5.39 2.24 15.72
N SER A 64 5.95 1.34 14.90
CA SER A 64 5.75 -0.13 14.96
C SER A 64 4.38 -0.66 14.55
N GLU A 65 3.45 0.22 14.14
CA GLU A 65 2.17 -0.15 13.57
C GLU A 65 2.24 -0.11 12.05
N TYR A 66 1.55 -1.05 11.39
CA TYR A 66 1.47 -0.98 9.93
C TYR A 66 0.45 0.08 9.53
N VAL A 67 0.82 0.84 8.51
CA VAL A 67 -0.05 1.80 7.85
C VAL A 67 -0.12 1.48 6.37
N GLY A 68 -1.28 1.66 5.74
CA GLY A 68 -1.42 1.31 4.34
C GLY A 68 -2.70 1.78 3.68
N ARG A 69 -2.70 1.71 2.35
CA ARG A 69 -3.81 2.08 1.47
C ARG A 69 -3.84 1.18 0.24
N CYS A 70 -5.00 1.02 -0.38
CA CYS A 70 -5.15 0.25 -1.62
C CYS A 70 -6.24 0.86 -2.50
N ASP A 71 -6.05 0.88 -3.81
CA ASP A 71 -7.03 1.40 -4.77
C ASP A 71 -8.24 0.47 -5.00
N CYS A 72 -8.27 -0.71 -4.37
CA CYS A 72 -9.31 -1.70 -4.62
C CYS A 72 -10.63 -1.36 -3.91
N LYS A 73 -11.74 -1.84 -4.49
CA LYS A 73 -13.08 -1.70 -3.88
C LYS A 73 -13.19 -2.35 -2.51
N GLY A 74 -12.40 -3.40 -2.26
CA GLY A 74 -12.30 -4.05 -0.96
C GLY A 74 -11.88 -3.08 0.14
N TRP A 75 -10.89 -2.24 -0.16
CA TRP A 75 -10.43 -1.18 0.74
C TRP A 75 -11.43 -0.02 0.82
N GLN A 76 -12.02 0.37 -0.31
CA GLN A 76 -12.93 1.52 -0.35
C GLN A 76 -14.25 1.31 0.43
N TYR A 77 -14.76 0.09 0.50
CA TYR A 77 -16.11 -0.19 0.99
C TYR A 77 -16.19 -1.13 2.20
N HIS A 78 -15.07 -1.64 2.70
CA HIS A 78 -15.04 -2.50 3.88
C HIS A 78 -14.08 -1.95 4.92
N ASP A 79 -14.44 -2.17 6.19
CA ASP A 79 -13.56 -1.89 7.31
C ASP A 79 -12.48 -2.99 7.39
N GLY A 80 -11.21 -2.60 7.49
CA GLY A 80 -10.07 -3.50 7.60
C GLY A 80 -9.28 -3.71 6.29
N PRO A 81 -8.09 -4.33 6.37
CA PRO A 81 -7.24 -4.52 5.22
C PRO A 81 -7.85 -5.46 4.17
N CYS A 82 -7.79 -5.03 2.92
CA CYS A 82 -8.15 -5.87 1.79
C CYS A 82 -7.15 -7.03 1.60
N ALA A 83 -7.48 -7.99 0.73
CA ALA A 83 -6.62 -9.12 0.40
C ALA A 83 -5.23 -8.72 -0.14
N HIS A 84 -5.11 -7.58 -0.83
CA HIS A 84 -3.82 -7.07 -1.32
C HIS A 84 -2.90 -6.65 -0.17
N LEU A 85 -3.41 -5.82 0.75
CA LEU A 85 -2.65 -5.42 1.95
C LEU A 85 -2.32 -6.63 2.82
N CYS A 86 -3.26 -7.57 3.00
CA CYS A 86 -3.00 -8.81 3.72
C CYS A 86 -1.88 -9.64 3.05
N THR A 87 -1.80 -9.63 1.72
CA THR A 87 -0.75 -10.32 0.96
C THR A 87 0.61 -9.68 1.21
N LEU A 88 0.70 -8.35 1.15
CA LEU A 88 1.93 -7.62 1.49
C LEU A 88 2.35 -7.91 2.94
N ARG A 89 1.43 -7.82 3.89
CA ARG A 89 1.71 -8.11 5.31
C ARG A 89 2.29 -9.51 5.53
N LYS A 90 1.74 -10.52 4.85
CA LYS A 90 2.25 -11.90 4.90
C LYS A 90 3.61 -12.02 4.20
N ALA A 91 3.81 -11.33 3.08
CA ALA A 91 5.11 -11.29 2.39
C ALA A 91 6.20 -10.68 3.27
N THR A 92 5.91 -9.60 4.00
CA THR A 92 6.82 -8.99 4.99
C THR A 92 7.13 -9.97 6.11
N PHE A 93 6.13 -10.66 6.66
CA PHE A 93 6.35 -11.67 7.71
C PHE A 93 7.26 -12.82 7.25
N LEU A 94 7.17 -13.20 5.97
CA LEU A 94 8.00 -14.22 5.35
C LEU A 94 9.38 -13.71 4.91
N GLY A 95 9.70 -12.42 5.14
CA GLY A 95 10.98 -11.82 4.74
C GLY A 95 11.16 -11.69 3.23
N ARG A 96 10.07 -11.58 2.47
CA ARG A 96 10.10 -11.47 0.99
C ARG A 96 10.13 -10.04 0.49
N ILE A 97 9.60 -9.12 1.28
CA ILE A 97 9.63 -7.68 1.04
C ILE A 97 10.02 -6.98 2.33
N ASP A 98 10.73 -5.86 2.20
CA ASP A 98 11.07 -4.97 3.29
C ASP A 98 10.17 -3.74 3.21
N VAL A 99 9.44 -3.46 4.30
CA VAL A 99 8.53 -2.33 4.39
C VAL A 99 9.27 -1.14 4.97
N ALA A 100 9.09 0.04 4.36
CA ALA A 100 9.74 1.25 4.83
C ALA A 100 9.05 1.81 6.09
N GLU A 101 9.84 2.33 7.01
CA GLU A 101 9.36 3.19 8.09
C GLU A 101 8.85 4.52 7.51
N THR A 102 7.86 5.11 8.16
CA THR A 102 7.37 6.48 7.94
C THR A 102 7.33 7.20 9.28
N ASP A 103 7.53 8.51 9.26
CA ASP A 103 7.37 9.36 10.44
C ASP A 103 5.99 10.04 10.50
N GLY A 104 5.07 9.60 9.65
CA GLY A 104 3.73 10.18 9.52
C GLY A 104 3.74 11.61 8.96
N SER A 105 4.86 12.08 8.40
CA SER A 105 4.95 13.42 7.84
C SER A 105 3.99 13.62 6.66
N PRO A 106 3.56 14.86 6.37
CA PRO A 106 2.72 15.16 5.22
C PRO A 106 3.32 14.71 3.88
N ASP A 107 4.65 14.68 3.76
CA ASP A 107 5.35 14.23 2.55
C ASP A 107 5.23 12.71 2.38
N ASP A 108 5.47 11.93 3.44
CA ASP A 108 5.29 10.47 3.42
C ASP A 108 3.81 10.11 3.18
N GLU A 109 2.88 10.83 3.82
CA GLU A 109 1.44 10.67 3.58
C GLU A 109 1.07 10.94 2.12
N LEU A 110 1.62 11.99 1.51
CA LEU A 110 1.40 12.35 0.12
C LEU A 110 1.95 11.26 -0.82
N GLU A 111 3.16 10.75 -0.56
CA GLU A 111 3.74 9.66 -1.35
C GLU A 111 2.85 8.41 -1.30
N MET A 112 2.34 8.04 -0.11
CA MET A 112 1.40 6.92 0.02
C MET A 112 0.09 7.14 -0.74
N ARG A 113 -0.48 8.37 -0.75
CA ARG A 113 -1.68 8.69 -1.56
C ARG A 113 -1.40 8.63 -3.07
N GLN A 114 -0.23 9.08 -3.49
CA GLN A 114 0.18 9.04 -4.90
C GLN A 114 0.37 7.60 -5.37
N ALA A 115 0.92 6.74 -4.51
CA ALA A 115 1.12 5.33 -4.81
C ALA A 115 -0.20 4.60 -5.12
N THR A 116 -1.33 4.96 -4.49
CA THR A 116 -2.66 4.37 -4.77
C THR A 116 -3.46 5.12 -5.83
N GLY A 117 -2.96 6.25 -6.34
CA GLY A 117 -3.67 7.05 -7.36
C GLY A 117 -4.80 7.92 -6.81
N GLU A 118 -4.98 7.97 -5.50
CA GLU A 118 -5.95 8.86 -4.83
C GLU A 118 -5.65 10.34 -5.10
N ALA A 119 -4.40 10.69 -5.41
CA ALA A 119 -3.99 12.05 -5.73
C ALA A 119 -4.45 12.55 -7.13
N LEU A 120 -4.95 11.66 -8.00
CA LEU A 120 -5.28 11.98 -9.38
C LEU A 120 -6.76 11.67 -9.65
N GLU A 121 -7.65 12.59 -9.32
CA GLU A 121 -8.99 12.63 -9.94
C GLU A 121 -8.81 12.74 -11.47
N GLY A 122 -8.84 11.61 -12.19
CA GLY A 122 -9.13 11.58 -13.63
C GLY A 122 -8.12 10.95 -14.59
N ASN A 123 -7.01 10.35 -14.17
CA ASN A 123 -6.10 9.64 -15.09
C ASN A 123 -5.78 8.21 -14.63
N PRO A 124 -5.93 7.18 -15.50
CA PRO A 124 -5.49 5.83 -15.20
C PRO A 124 -3.96 5.76 -15.04
N HIS A 125 -3.53 5.10 -13.97
CA HIS A 125 -2.15 5.06 -13.42
C HIS A 125 -1.07 4.56 -14.39
N ASP A 126 -1.42 3.75 -15.38
CA ASP A 126 -0.44 3.12 -16.27
C ASP A 126 0.43 4.12 -17.03
N THR A 127 -0.08 5.31 -17.37
CA THR A 127 0.70 6.31 -18.12
C THR A 127 1.58 7.21 -17.26
N ASP A 128 1.32 7.31 -15.96
CA ASP A 128 2.00 8.30 -15.09
C ASP A 128 3.20 7.71 -14.33
N ILE A 129 3.18 6.41 -14.00
CA ILE A 129 4.33 5.74 -13.36
C ILE A 129 5.51 5.59 -14.34
N GLU A 130 5.24 5.25 -15.60
CA GLU A 130 6.29 5.14 -16.63
C GLU A 130 7.02 6.48 -16.84
N ARG A 131 6.32 7.60 -16.72
CA ARG A 131 6.91 8.95 -16.85
C ARG A 131 7.85 9.28 -15.69
N VAL A 132 7.48 8.95 -14.45
CA VAL A 132 8.32 9.21 -13.26
C VAL A 132 9.59 8.35 -13.27
N GLN A 133 9.52 7.14 -13.82
CA GLN A 133 10.71 6.28 -14.01
C GLN A 133 11.65 6.85 -15.08
N GLN A 134 11.13 7.33 -16.20
CA GLN A 134 11.93 7.94 -17.27
C GLN A 134 12.65 9.23 -16.83
N ASP A 135 12.01 10.07 -16.01
CA ASP A 135 12.62 11.31 -15.52
C ASP A 135 13.77 11.07 -14.50
N ARG A 136 13.83 9.89 -13.86
CA ARG A 136 14.93 9.49 -12.98
C ARG A 136 16.12 8.87 -13.72
N GLU A 137 15.89 8.28 -14.89
CA GLU A 137 16.95 7.72 -15.74
C GLU A 137 17.62 8.77 -16.65
N VAL A 138 16.99 9.96 -16.80
CA VAL A 138 17.50 11.09 -17.59
C VAL A 138 17.89 12.25 -16.68
N GLN A 139 18.81 12.02 -15.74
CA GLN A 139 19.62 13.10 -15.17
C GLN A 139 21.11 12.75 -15.36
N PRO A 140 21.87 13.54 -16.14
CA PRO A 140 23.30 13.31 -16.40
C PRO A 140 24.20 13.57 -15.18
#